data_AF-A0A915M9X6-F1
#
_entry.id   AF-A0A915M9X6-F1
#
_cell.length_a   1.000
_cell.length_b   1.000
_cell.length_c   1.000
_cell.angle_alpha   90.00
_cell.angle_beta   90.00
_cell.angle_gamma   90.00
#
_symmetry.space_group_name_H-M   'P 1'
#
loop_
_entity.id
_entity.type
_entity.pdbx_description
1 polymer ?
#
loop_
_entity_poly.entity_id
_entity_poly.type
_entity_poly.pdbx_seq_one_letter_code
_entity_poly.pdbx_strand_id
1 'polypeptide(L)'
;MDTINFSFWADEEINYWEITHHGTTQSGYFGVCVAINRALENGIPLNSADYMANIDEEIIKEIFRGDRDVSIPLLNKRMEMIRENGKILVEKFGGSFYNCLLKCSNSALNLLQLIIENFPNFRDFAEYRGRKVSFLKRAQILVADVYSCLQGKDSNANFTDLNKLTMFADYRVPQALAYLNVLEYGNGLLENLKNNKLLKCGEEEEIQIRGFSIEASYSQRNQKYL
;
A
#
# COMPACT_ATOMS: atom_id res chain seq x y z
N MET A 1 2.18 -8.35 -2.22
CA MET A 1 0.87 -7.68 -2.05
C MET A 1 1.01 -6.16 -2.01
N ASP A 2 1.85 -5.60 -1.15
CA ASP A 2 1.93 -4.13 -0.94
C ASP A 2 2.37 -3.32 -2.15
N THR A 3 3.14 -3.94 -3.05
CA THR A 3 3.49 -3.37 -4.35
C THR A 3 2.26 -2.96 -5.17
N ILE A 4 1.15 -3.70 -5.07
CA ILE A 4 -0.05 -3.55 -5.90
C ILE A 4 -1.29 -3.10 -5.09
N ASN A 5 -1.09 -2.72 -3.83
CA ASN A 5 -2.14 -2.25 -2.92
C ASN A 5 -2.41 -0.75 -3.11
N PHE A 6 -3.06 -0.38 -4.22
CA PHE A 6 -3.43 1.00 -4.54
C PHE A 6 -4.56 1.07 -5.56
N SER A 7 -5.30 2.19 -5.60
CA SER A 7 -6.31 2.51 -6.63
C SER A 7 -7.33 1.39 -6.89
N PHE A 8 -8.34 1.36 -6.03
CA PHE A 8 -9.46 0.41 -6.07
C PHE A 8 -10.82 1.07 -6.28
N TRP A 9 -10.82 2.40 -6.43
CA TRP A 9 -12.04 3.15 -6.67
C TRP A 9 -12.39 3.14 -8.15
N ALA A 10 -13.69 3.27 -8.43
CA ALA A 10 -14.24 3.53 -9.74
C ALA A 10 -15.00 4.87 -9.65
N ASP A 11 -15.03 5.63 -10.75
CA ASP A 11 -15.77 6.90 -10.80
C ASP A 11 -17.29 6.67 -10.69
N GLU A 12 -17.76 5.48 -11.07
CA GLU A 12 -19.15 5.04 -10.97
C GLU A 12 -19.22 3.62 -10.40
N GLU A 13 -20.25 3.34 -9.59
CA GLU A 13 -20.42 2.03 -8.94
C GLU A 13 -20.54 0.86 -9.92
N ILE A 14 -21.02 1.11 -11.14
CA ILE A 14 -21.14 0.09 -12.18
C ILE A 14 -19.79 -0.38 -12.73
N ASN A 15 -18.71 0.36 -12.46
CA ASN A 15 -17.38 0.15 -13.02
C ASN A 15 -16.38 -0.43 -12.01
N TYR A 16 -16.86 -1.06 -10.92
CA TYR A 16 -15.95 -1.79 -10.03
C TYR A 16 -15.38 -3.04 -10.71
N TRP A 17 -14.06 -3.15 -10.64
CA TRP A 17 -13.38 -4.40 -10.94
C TRP A 17 -13.67 -5.43 -9.85
N GLU A 18 -14.25 -6.55 -10.26
CA GLU A 18 -14.68 -7.66 -9.41
C GLU A 18 -14.13 -8.97 -9.96
N ILE A 19 -13.86 -9.89 -9.05
CA ILE A 19 -13.31 -11.21 -9.37
C ILE A 19 -13.95 -12.25 -8.48
N THR A 20 -14.42 -13.34 -9.09
CA THR A 20 -14.97 -14.49 -8.40
C THR A 20 -14.00 -15.66 -8.42
N HIS A 21 -13.75 -16.23 -7.25
CA HIS A 21 -12.97 -17.46 -7.09
C HIS A 21 -13.56 -18.29 -5.95
N HIS A 22 -13.64 -19.62 -6.14
CA HIS A 22 -14.28 -20.53 -5.18
C HIS A 22 -15.68 -20.07 -4.71
N GLY A 23 -16.48 -19.51 -5.62
CA GLY A 23 -17.86 -19.07 -5.36
C GLY A 23 -17.99 -17.77 -4.57
N THR A 24 -16.88 -17.06 -4.30
CA THR A 24 -16.90 -15.76 -3.60
C THR A 24 -16.45 -14.65 -4.53
N THR A 25 -17.30 -13.64 -4.72
CA THR A 25 -16.99 -12.42 -5.47
C THR A 25 -16.36 -11.39 -4.53
N GLN A 26 -15.23 -10.81 -4.94
CA GLN A 26 -14.50 -9.80 -4.17
C GLN A 26 -14.10 -8.62 -5.06
N SER A 27 -13.94 -7.44 -4.45
CA SER A 27 -13.44 -6.23 -5.09
C SER A 27 -12.37 -5.56 -4.22
N GLY A 28 -11.76 -4.50 -4.75
CA GLY A 28 -10.70 -3.74 -4.08
C GLY A 28 -9.54 -4.60 -3.61
N TYR A 29 -9.07 -4.38 -2.37
CA TYR A 29 -7.92 -5.12 -1.83
C TYR A 29 -8.14 -6.63 -1.81
N PHE A 30 -9.31 -7.09 -1.33
CA PHE A 30 -9.63 -8.52 -1.30
C PHE A 30 -9.75 -9.12 -2.69
N GLY A 31 -10.26 -8.37 -3.67
CA GLY A 31 -10.23 -8.77 -5.08
C GLY A 31 -8.80 -9.02 -5.56
N VAL A 32 -7.85 -8.15 -5.23
CA VAL A 32 -6.44 -8.37 -5.58
C VAL A 32 -5.87 -9.61 -4.88
N CYS A 33 -6.19 -9.85 -3.60
CA CYS A 33 -5.80 -11.08 -2.91
C CYS A 33 -6.32 -12.32 -3.66
N VAL A 34 -7.59 -12.30 -4.07
CA VAL A 34 -8.21 -13.38 -4.85
C VAL A 34 -7.49 -13.57 -6.19
N ALA A 35 -7.18 -12.50 -6.91
CA ALA A 35 -6.47 -12.57 -8.19
C ALA A 35 -5.09 -13.22 -8.06
N ILE A 36 -4.33 -12.85 -7.04
CA ILE A 36 -2.99 -13.41 -6.77
C ILE A 36 -3.08 -14.87 -6.35
N ASN A 37 -4.04 -15.22 -5.47
CA ASN A 37 -4.23 -16.61 -5.06
C ASN A 37 -4.65 -17.50 -6.24
N ARG A 38 -5.60 -17.04 -7.06
CA ARG A 38 -6.01 -17.72 -8.31
C ARG A 38 -4.83 -17.94 -9.25
N ALA A 39 -3.96 -16.94 -9.41
CA ALA A 39 -2.76 -17.06 -10.24
C ALA A 39 -1.77 -18.11 -9.71
N LEU A 40 -1.52 -18.10 -8.40
CA LEU A 40 -0.64 -19.08 -7.74
C LEU A 40 -1.20 -20.50 -7.84
N GLU A 41 -2.51 -20.68 -7.64
CA GLU A 41 -3.20 -21.97 -7.80
C GLU A 41 -3.12 -22.50 -9.24
N ASN A 42 -3.14 -21.60 -10.23
CA ASN A 42 -2.97 -21.93 -11.64
C ASN A 42 -1.49 -22.10 -12.06
N GLY A 43 -0.55 -22.11 -11.11
CA GLY A 43 0.86 -22.38 -11.36
C GLY A 43 1.66 -21.18 -11.87
N ILE A 44 1.14 -19.95 -11.78
CA ILE A 44 1.88 -18.73 -12.08
C ILE A 44 2.74 -18.38 -10.85
N PRO A 45 4.09 -18.46 -10.91
CA PRO A 45 4.95 -18.36 -9.74
C PRO A 45 5.23 -16.90 -9.35
N LEU A 46 4.18 -16.17 -8.93
CA LEU A 46 4.28 -14.77 -8.47
C LEU A 46 5.06 -14.59 -7.15
N ASN A 47 5.52 -15.68 -6.55
CA ASN A 47 6.47 -15.70 -5.43
C ASN A 47 7.94 -15.82 -5.87
N SER A 48 8.23 -15.88 -7.18
CA SER A 48 9.58 -15.86 -7.74
C SER A 48 9.93 -14.47 -8.25
N ALA A 49 11.01 -13.88 -7.72
CA ALA A 49 11.48 -12.58 -8.18
C ALA A 49 11.93 -12.60 -9.64
N ASP A 50 12.56 -13.68 -10.11
CA ASP A 50 12.95 -13.86 -11.51
C ASP A 50 11.72 -13.88 -12.43
N TYR A 51 10.64 -14.54 -12.00
CA TYR A 51 9.39 -14.53 -12.76
C TYR A 51 8.75 -13.15 -12.76
N MET A 52 8.65 -12.49 -11.60
CA MET A 52 8.14 -11.13 -11.49
C MET A 52 8.91 -10.15 -12.39
N ALA A 53 10.23 -10.26 -12.46
CA ALA A 53 11.10 -9.39 -13.26
C ALA A 53 10.81 -9.45 -14.77
N ASN A 54 10.33 -10.61 -15.24
CA ASN A 54 10.15 -10.94 -16.65
C ASN A 54 8.69 -11.24 -17.02
N ILE A 55 7.74 -11.05 -16.11
CA ILE A 55 6.34 -11.42 -16.35
C ILE A 55 5.75 -10.68 -17.54
N ASP A 56 5.08 -11.40 -18.43
CA ASP A 56 4.51 -10.83 -19.65
C ASP A 56 3.20 -10.06 -19.40
N GLU A 57 2.90 -9.11 -20.30
CA GLU A 57 1.70 -8.28 -20.20
C GLU A 57 0.41 -9.11 -20.28
N GLU A 58 0.37 -10.10 -21.17
CA GLU A 58 -0.79 -10.99 -21.32
C GLU A 58 -1.04 -11.82 -20.06
N ILE A 59 0.03 -12.26 -19.37
CA ILE A 59 -0.10 -12.94 -18.09
C ILE A 59 -0.63 -11.99 -17.02
N ILE A 60 -0.18 -10.74 -16.99
CA ILE A 60 -0.72 -9.73 -16.07
C ILE A 60 -2.21 -9.48 -16.32
N LYS A 61 -2.62 -9.35 -17.59
CA LYS A 61 -4.05 -9.23 -17.96
C LYS A 61 -4.84 -10.44 -17.48
N GLU A 62 -4.31 -11.64 -17.62
CA GLU A 62 -4.96 -12.87 -17.15
C GLU A 62 -5.05 -12.93 -15.62
N ILE A 63 -3.97 -12.57 -14.89
CA ILE A 63 -3.97 -12.52 -13.42
C ILE A 63 -5.09 -11.62 -12.93
N PHE A 64 -5.17 -10.40 -13.48
CA PHE A 64 -6.16 -9.41 -13.08
C PHE A 64 -7.46 -9.45 -13.89
N ARG A 65 -7.72 -10.52 -14.63
CA ARG A 65 -8.99 -10.68 -15.37
C ARG A 65 -10.15 -10.74 -14.37
N GLY A 66 -11.01 -9.73 -14.42
CA GLY A 66 -12.25 -9.69 -13.64
C GLY A 66 -13.34 -10.54 -14.27
N ASP A 67 -14.51 -10.57 -13.63
CA ASP A 67 -15.67 -11.33 -14.10
C ASP A 67 -16.40 -10.62 -15.26
N ARG A 68 -16.25 -9.29 -15.34
CA ARG A 68 -16.87 -8.42 -16.35
C ARG A 68 -15.79 -7.80 -17.24
N ASP A 69 -16.22 -7.12 -18.30
CA ASP A 69 -15.35 -6.32 -19.17
C ASP A 69 -14.97 -4.97 -18.51
N VAL A 70 -14.45 -5.06 -17.28
CA VAL A 70 -13.97 -3.94 -16.48
C VAL A 70 -12.55 -4.27 -16.09
N SER A 71 -11.59 -3.43 -16.51
CA SER A 71 -10.19 -3.61 -16.13
C SER A 71 -9.93 -3.04 -14.73
N ILE A 72 -9.04 -3.69 -13.97
CA ILE A 72 -8.57 -3.11 -12.72
C ILE A 72 -7.92 -1.73 -13.02
N PRO A 73 -8.26 -0.67 -12.26
CA PRO A 73 -7.66 0.66 -12.48
C PRO A 73 -6.13 0.56 -12.47
N LEU A 74 -5.40 1.26 -13.32
CA LEU A 74 -3.92 1.28 -13.31
C LEU A 74 -3.23 -0.11 -13.46
N LEU A 75 -3.76 -1.01 -14.29
CA LEU A 75 -3.16 -2.32 -14.60
C LEU A 75 -1.69 -2.21 -15.04
N ASN A 76 -1.39 -1.32 -15.99
CA ASN A 76 -0.02 -1.12 -16.50
C ASN A 76 0.94 -0.69 -15.40
N LYS A 77 0.49 0.16 -14.46
CA LYS A 77 1.33 0.59 -13.33
C LYS A 77 1.63 -0.56 -12.38
N ARG A 78 0.67 -1.48 -12.15
CA ARG A 78 0.92 -2.69 -11.37
C ARG A 78 1.96 -3.57 -12.04
N MET A 79 1.85 -3.77 -13.36
CA MET A 79 2.86 -4.53 -14.12
C MET A 79 4.26 -3.92 -13.97
N GLU A 80 4.39 -2.61 -14.21
CA GLU A 80 5.68 -1.90 -14.07
C GLU A 80 6.29 -2.11 -12.68
N MET A 81 5.49 -1.95 -11.62
CA MET A 81 5.96 -2.09 -10.24
C MET A 81 6.32 -3.54 -9.88
N ILE A 82 5.57 -4.54 -10.39
CA ILE A 82 5.90 -5.96 -10.21
C ILE A 82 7.26 -6.26 -10.86
N ARG A 83 7.46 -5.84 -12.11
CA ARG A 83 8.72 -6.04 -12.85
C ARG A 83 9.89 -5.33 -12.19
N GLU A 84 9.72 -4.06 -11.82
CA GLU A 84 10.76 -3.28 -11.13
C GLU A 84 11.19 -3.95 -9.82
N ASN A 85 10.23 -4.38 -9.00
CA ASN A 85 10.54 -5.04 -7.73
C ASN A 85 11.19 -6.41 -7.94
N GLY A 86 10.74 -7.20 -8.93
CA GLY A 86 11.39 -8.46 -9.29
C GLY A 86 12.87 -8.25 -9.65
N LYS A 87 13.17 -7.27 -10.51
CA LYS A 87 14.55 -6.95 -10.91
C LYS A 87 15.42 -6.55 -9.71
N ILE A 88 14.92 -5.64 -8.87
CA ILE A 88 15.64 -5.21 -7.66
C ILE A 88 15.93 -6.40 -6.73
N LEU A 89 14.94 -7.29 -6.55
CA LEU A 89 15.11 -8.47 -5.71
C LEU A 89 16.19 -9.40 -6.25
N VAL A 90 16.18 -9.70 -7.56
CA VAL A 90 17.20 -10.52 -8.21
C VAL A 90 18.58 -9.88 -8.06
N GLU A 91 18.72 -8.60 -8.43
CA GLU A 91 20.01 -7.90 -8.51
C GLU A 91 20.65 -7.64 -7.14
N LYS A 92 19.85 -7.28 -6.12
CA LYS A 92 20.37 -6.77 -4.84
C LYS A 92 20.12 -7.68 -3.64
N PHE A 93 19.14 -8.57 -3.75
CA PHE A 93 18.65 -9.38 -2.64
C PHE A 93 18.55 -10.87 -3.01
N GLY A 94 19.31 -11.34 -4.00
CA GLY A 94 19.41 -12.76 -4.35
C GLY A 94 18.06 -13.40 -4.66
N GLY A 95 17.13 -12.64 -5.25
CA GLY A 95 15.80 -13.11 -5.64
C GLY A 95 14.78 -13.23 -4.51
N SER A 96 15.09 -12.80 -3.28
CA SER A 96 14.19 -12.97 -2.14
C SER A 96 14.10 -11.73 -1.24
N PHE A 97 12.87 -11.28 -0.98
CA PHE A 97 12.62 -10.19 -0.04
C PHE A 97 13.01 -10.55 1.40
N TYR A 98 13.09 -11.85 1.71
CA TYR A 98 13.59 -12.32 3.00
C TYR A 98 15.02 -11.83 3.28
N ASN A 99 15.84 -11.62 2.25
CA ASN A 99 17.18 -11.07 2.40
C ASN A 99 17.17 -9.58 2.82
N CYS A 100 16.07 -8.84 2.62
CA CYS A 100 15.87 -7.54 3.26
C CYS A 100 15.63 -7.71 4.77
N LEU A 101 14.81 -8.70 5.15
CA LEU A 101 14.50 -8.99 6.55
C LEU A 101 15.76 -9.42 7.34
N LEU A 102 16.61 -10.27 6.75
CA LEU A 102 17.88 -10.66 7.37
C LEU A 102 18.84 -9.48 7.60
N LYS A 103 18.72 -8.42 6.79
CA LYS A 103 19.58 -7.22 6.87
C LYS A 103 19.04 -6.13 7.79
N CYS A 104 17.81 -6.25 8.30
CA CYS A 104 17.18 -5.18 9.09
C CYS A 104 17.57 -5.20 10.58
N SER A 105 18.27 -6.23 11.05
CA SER A 105 18.72 -6.35 12.45
C SER A 105 17.59 -6.17 13.46
N ASN A 106 16.44 -6.83 13.24
CA ASN A 106 15.27 -6.75 14.11
C ASN A 106 14.73 -5.33 14.35
N SER A 107 14.86 -4.44 13.36
CA SER A 107 14.30 -3.09 13.42
C SER A 107 13.35 -2.86 12.24
N ALA A 108 12.12 -2.48 12.58
CA ALA A 108 11.10 -2.03 11.65
C ALA A 108 11.58 -0.79 10.88
N LEU A 109 12.29 0.13 11.54
CA LEU A 109 12.84 1.33 10.90
C LEU A 109 13.98 0.99 9.93
N ASN A 110 14.85 0.04 10.27
CA ASN A 110 15.88 -0.42 9.33
C ASN A 110 15.28 -1.13 8.12
N LEU A 111 14.23 -1.96 8.31
CA LEU A 111 13.54 -2.57 7.19
C LEU A 111 12.86 -1.51 6.30
N LEU A 112 12.21 -0.51 6.92
CA LEU A 112 11.62 0.62 6.22
C LEU A 112 12.67 1.38 5.40
N GLN A 113 13.84 1.65 5.98
CA GLN A 113 14.95 2.32 5.31
C GLN A 113 15.45 1.51 4.10
N LEU A 114 15.67 0.20 4.27
CA LEU A 114 16.06 -0.70 3.18
C LEU A 114 15.05 -0.68 2.04
N ILE A 115 13.75 -0.64 2.37
CA ILE A 115 12.68 -0.55 1.38
C ILE A 115 12.80 0.76 0.58
N ILE A 116 12.95 1.91 1.24
CA ILE A 116 13.00 3.24 0.61
C ILE A 116 14.24 3.42 -0.27
N GLU A 117 15.38 2.92 0.20
CA GLU A 117 16.64 3.00 -0.54
C GLU A 117 16.59 2.20 -1.83
N ASN A 118 15.96 1.02 -1.80
CA ASN A 118 16.08 0.05 -2.89
C ASN A 118 14.86 -0.02 -3.81
N PHE A 119 13.65 0.29 -3.33
CA PHE A 119 12.41 0.12 -4.09
C PHE A 119 11.72 1.48 -4.34
N PRO A 120 11.98 2.14 -5.48
CA PRO A 120 11.51 3.49 -5.75
C PRO A 120 9.98 3.66 -5.68
N ASN A 121 9.21 2.65 -6.08
CA ASN A 121 7.74 2.69 -6.05
C ASN A 121 7.15 2.77 -4.63
N PHE A 122 7.92 2.49 -3.57
CA PHE A 122 7.50 2.67 -2.18
C PHE A 122 7.78 4.07 -1.63
N ARG A 123 8.51 4.92 -2.37
CA ARG A 123 8.80 6.30 -1.98
C ARG A 123 7.54 7.14 -2.09
N ASP A 124 7.20 7.81 -1.01
CA ASP A 124 5.98 8.59 -0.84
C ASP A 124 6.35 9.86 -0.06
N PHE A 125 6.93 10.77 -0.84
CA PHE A 125 7.47 12.06 -0.44
C PHE A 125 6.65 13.18 -1.07
N ALA A 126 6.53 14.29 -0.36
CA ALA A 126 5.92 15.52 -0.87
C ALA A 126 6.70 16.75 -0.39
N GLU A 127 6.41 17.90 -0.99
CA GLU A 127 6.91 19.19 -0.51
C GLU A 127 5.74 20.00 0.05
N TYR A 128 5.86 20.41 1.31
CA TYR A 128 4.87 21.23 2.00
C TYR A 128 5.51 22.53 2.45
N ARG A 129 5.13 23.65 1.83
CA ARG A 129 5.63 25.00 2.17
C ARG A 129 7.16 25.06 2.26
N GLY A 130 7.85 24.51 1.26
CA GLY A 130 9.30 24.46 1.17
C GLY A 130 9.98 23.44 2.08
N ARG A 131 9.22 22.57 2.77
CA ARG A 131 9.75 21.47 3.57
C ARG A 131 9.44 20.12 2.93
N LYS A 132 10.46 19.27 2.80
CA LYS A 132 10.24 17.87 2.42
C LYS A 132 9.54 17.14 3.56
N VAL A 133 8.46 16.44 3.22
CA VAL A 133 7.69 15.58 4.12
C VAL A 133 7.56 14.19 3.51
N SER A 134 7.28 13.20 4.34
CA SER A 134 7.16 11.80 3.91
C SER A 134 6.04 11.11 4.67
N PHE A 135 5.23 10.32 3.96
CA PHE A 135 4.18 9.50 4.56
C PHE A 135 4.53 8.02 4.52
N LEU A 136 5.22 7.59 3.46
CA LEU A 136 5.78 6.25 3.31
C LEU A 136 4.72 5.15 3.53
N LYS A 137 3.45 5.42 3.18
CA LYS A 137 2.30 4.63 3.61
C LYS A 137 2.46 3.15 3.26
N ARG A 138 2.69 2.84 1.97
CA ARG A 138 2.83 1.45 1.51
C ARG A 138 4.08 0.77 2.05
N ALA A 139 5.15 1.53 2.28
CA ALA A 139 6.38 0.99 2.85
C ALA A 139 6.17 0.59 4.32
N GLN A 140 5.44 1.43 5.08
CA GLN A 140 5.04 1.13 6.45
C GLN A 140 4.07 -0.06 6.53
N ILE A 141 3.12 -0.18 5.60
CA ILE A 141 2.22 -1.35 5.51
C ILE A 141 3.05 -2.61 5.27
N LEU A 142 3.99 -2.62 4.32
CA LEU A 142 4.84 -3.78 4.05
C LEU A 142 5.61 -4.24 5.31
N VAL A 143 6.17 -3.30 6.10
CA VAL A 143 6.84 -3.63 7.37
C VAL A 143 5.86 -4.23 8.38
N ALA A 144 4.67 -3.65 8.51
CA ALA A 144 3.64 -4.13 9.43
C ALA A 144 3.07 -5.51 9.02
N ASP A 145 2.92 -5.78 7.73
CA ASP A 145 2.46 -7.07 7.20
C ASP A 145 3.52 -8.16 7.41
N VAL A 146 4.81 -7.84 7.19
CA VAL A 146 5.93 -8.75 7.50
C VAL A 146 5.91 -9.11 8.98
N TYR A 147 5.77 -8.12 9.86
CA TYR A 147 5.66 -8.35 11.30
C TYR A 147 4.45 -9.24 11.62
N SER A 148 3.26 -8.90 11.12
CA SER A 148 2.02 -9.60 11.43
C SER A 148 2.05 -11.07 10.98
N CYS A 149 2.71 -11.36 9.85
CA CYS A 149 2.83 -12.71 9.32
C CYS A 149 3.86 -13.58 10.08
N LEU A 150 4.97 -12.97 10.53
CA LEU A 150 6.18 -13.68 10.97
C LEU A 150 6.53 -13.50 12.45
N GLN A 151 5.95 -12.55 13.17
CA GLN A 151 6.23 -12.34 14.60
C GLN A 151 6.01 -13.65 15.38
N GLY A 152 7.01 -14.02 16.19
CA GLY A 152 6.99 -15.24 16.99
C GLY A 152 7.23 -16.54 16.19
N LYS A 153 7.32 -16.47 14.87
CA LYS A 153 7.67 -17.60 13.98
C LYS A 153 9.08 -17.47 13.39
N ASP A 154 9.51 -16.24 13.13
CA ASP A 154 10.86 -15.92 12.65
C ASP A 154 11.50 -14.89 13.57
N SER A 155 12.68 -15.22 14.09
CA SER A 155 13.40 -14.32 14.99
C SER A 155 13.72 -12.98 14.34
N ASN A 156 13.95 -12.90 13.02
CA ASN A 156 14.30 -11.68 12.30
C ASN A 156 13.12 -10.69 12.19
N ALA A 157 11.89 -11.17 12.31
CA ALA A 157 10.67 -10.34 12.27
C ALA A 157 10.24 -9.81 13.64
N ASN A 158 10.93 -10.18 14.73
CA ASN A 158 10.66 -9.67 16.07
C ASN A 158 11.20 -8.24 16.23
N PHE A 159 10.52 -7.27 15.60
CA PHE A 159 10.99 -5.89 15.59
C PHE A 159 10.91 -5.23 16.96
N THR A 160 11.99 -4.54 17.34
CA THR A 160 12.13 -3.87 18.65
C THR A 160 11.51 -2.47 18.70
N ASP A 161 11.23 -1.89 17.54
CA ASP A 161 10.84 -0.48 17.36
C ASP A 161 9.60 -0.33 16.45
N LEU A 162 8.77 -1.36 16.32
CA LEU A 162 7.53 -1.32 15.52
C LEU A 162 6.61 -0.16 15.95
N ASN A 163 6.61 0.20 17.23
CA ASN A 163 5.83 1.32 17.76
C ASN A 163 6.23 2.70 17.20
N LYS A 164 7.35 2.80 16.47
CA LYS A 164 7.81 3.99 15.75
C LYS A 164 7.13 4.18 14.40
N LEU A 165 6.49 3.14 13.85
CA LEU A 165 5.64 3.31 12.68
C LEU A 165 4.43 4.17 13.04
N THR A 166 3.94 4.93 12.06
CA THR A 166 2.76 5.78 12.21
C THR A 166 1.50 5.02 11.82
N MET A 167 0.34 5.64 12.03
CA MET A 167 -0.86 5.25 11.28
C MET A 167 -0.59 5.32 9.78
N PHE A 168 -1.30 4.49 9.00
CA PHE A 168 -1.19 4.53 7.54
C PHE A 168 -2.07 5.66 7.01
N ALA A 169 -1.42 6.69 6.44
CA ALA A 169 -2.09 7.87 5.89
C ALA A 169 -2.84 7.57 4.59
N ASP A 170 -3.95 6.84 4.73
CA ASP A 170 -4.91 6.48 3.69
C ASP A 170 -6.05 7.50 3.57
N TYR A 171 -6.91 7.35 2.57
CA TYR A 171 -8.10 8.19 2.37
C TYR A 171 -9.28 7.82 3.29
N ARG A 172 -9.37 6.58 3.80
CA ARG A 172 -10.47 6.16 4.70
C ARG A 172 -10.32 6.66 6.13
N VAL A 173 -9.10 6.68 6.66
CA VAL A 173 -8.84 7.11 8.04
C VAL A 173 -9.25 8.56 8.32
N PRO A 174 -8.89 9.56 7.49
CA PRO A 174 -9.36 10.94 7.67
C PRO A 174 -10.89 11.04 7.67
N GLN A 175 -11.59 10.25 6.86
CA GLN A 175 -13.07 10.21 6.86
C GLN A 175 -13.60 9.72 8.21
N ALA A 176 -13.02 8.64 8.74
CA ALA A 176 -13.41 8.09 10.05
C ALA A 176 -13.11 9.08 11.19
N LEU A 177 -11.92 9.70 11.18
CA LEU A 177 -11.54 10.71 12.17
C LEU A 177 -12.46 11.93 12.12
N ALA A 178 -12.85 12.37 10.92
CA ALA A 178 -13.80 13.47 10.77
C ALA A 178 -15.21 13.09 11.25
N TYR A 179 -15.68 11.88 10.92
CA TYR A 179 -16.96 11.37 11.41
C TYR A 179 -17.02 11.28 12.94
N LEU A 180 -15.91 10.91 13.58
CA LEU A 180 -15.77 10.84 15.03
C LEU A 180 -15.47 12.19 15.70
N ASN A 181 -15.47 13.29 14.94
CA ASN A 181 -15.12 14.65 15.40
C ASN A 181 -13.71 14.78 16.00
N VAL A 182 -12.77 13.92 15.59
CA VAL A 182 -11.34 14.03 15.95
C VAL A 182 -10.62 14.99 15.01
N LEU A 183 -11.06 15.05 13.75
CA LEU A 183 -10.58 16.01 12.74
C LEU A 183 -11.75 16.87 12.24
N GLU A 184 -11.47 18.13 11.95
CA GLU A 184 -12.41 19.03 11.29
C GLU A 184 -11.77 19.62 10.03
N TYR A 185 -12.50 19.59 8.92
CA TYR A 185 -12.04 20.19 7.67
C TYR A 185 -12.40 21.67 7.63
N GLY A 186 -11.45 22.52 7.22
CA GLY A 186 -11.74 23.91 6.93
C GLY A 186 -12.77 24.05 5.80
N ASN A 187 -13.55 25.14 5.81
CA ASN A 187 -14.68 25.36 4.89
C ASN A 187 -14.34 25.14 3.41
N GLY A 188 -13.19 25.66 2.94
CA GLY A 188 -12.78 25.51 1.54
C GLY A 188 -12.48 24.06 1.15
N LEU A 189 -11.79 23.32 2.03
CA LEU A 189 -11.53 21.90 1.81
C LEU A 189 -12.84 21.10 1.84
N LEU A 190 -13.73 21.41 2.79
CA LEU A 190 -15.01 20.74 2.90
C LEU A 190 -15.90 20.97 1.66
N GLU A 191 -15.88 22.19 1.10
CA GLU A 191 -16.58 22.51 -0.16
C GLU A 191 -15.99 21.73 -1.34
N ASN A 192 -14.67 21.68 -1.45
CA ASN A 192 -13.98 20.89 -2.47
C ASN A 192 -14.37 19.41 -2.40
N LEU A 193 -14.39 18.83 -1.20
CA LEU A 193 -14.81 17.44 -0.99
C LEU A 193 -16.28 17.20 -1.35
N LYS A 194 -17.19 18.11 -0.95
CA LYS A 194 -18.63 18.02 -1.28
C LYS A 194 -18.90 18.08 -2.79
N ASN A 195 -18.06 18.79 -3.54
CA ASN A 195 -18.15 18.91 -4.99
C ASN A 195 -17.41 17.79 -5.74
N ASN A 196 -16.97 16.72 -5.06
CA ASN A 196 -16.19 15.63 -5.64
C ASN A 196 -14.94 16.11 -6.39
N LYS A 197 -14.33 17.21 -5.95
CA LYS A 197 -13.10 17.71 -6.55
C LYS A 197 -11.98 16.71 -6.27
N LEU A 198 -11.37 16.22 -7.34
CA LEU A 198 -10.19 15.37 -7.24
C LEU A 198 -9.01 16.17 -6.66
N LEU A 199 -8.56 15.78 -5.48
CA LEU A 199 -7.33 16.28 -4.87
C LEU A 199 -6.15 15.50 -5.45
N LYS A 200 -5.22 16.18 -6.11
CA LYS A 200 -4.06 15.52 -6.74
C LYS A 200 -3.01 15.19 -5.68
N CYS A 201 -2.26 14.12 -5.94
CA CYS A 201 -1.10 13.76 -5.11
C CYS A 201 -0.14 14.95 -5.01
N GLY A 202 0.22 15.35 -3.79
CA GLY A 202 1.13 16.46 -3.53
C GLY A 202 0.48 17.84 -3.55
N GLU A 203 -0.83 17.96 -3.76
CA GLU A 203 -1.53 19.22 -3.49
C GLU A 203 -1.58 19.50 -1.99
N GLU A 204 -1.53 20.78 -1.61
CA GLU A 204 -1.51 21.19 -0.19
C GLU A 204 -2.67 20.58 0.60
N GLU A 205 -3.88 20.53 0.04
CA GLU A 205 -5.05 19.92 0.67
C GLU A 205 -4.88 18.39 0.90
N GLU A 206 -4.32 17.67 -0.07
CA GLU A 206 -4.05 16.22 0.05
C GLU A 206 -2.98 15.94 1.12
N ILE A 207 -1.90 16.71 1.11
CA ILE A 207 -0.83 16.61 2.10
C ILE A 207 -1.36 16.92 3.50
N GLN A 208 -2.19 17.97 3.64
CA GLN A 208 -2.79 18.36 4.92
C GLN A 208 -3.67 17.24 5.46
N ILE A 209 -4.59 16.69 4.66
CA ILE A 209 -5.46 15.58 5.10
C ILE A 209 -4.62 14.42 5.68
N ARG A 210 -3.55 14.03 4.98
CA ARG A 210 -2.68 12.93 5.40
C ARG A 210 -1.85 13.27 6.64
N GLY A 211 -1.26 14.46 6.69
CA GLY A 211 -0.45 14.94 7.81
C GLY A 211 -1.27 15.07 9.09
N PHE A 212 -2.44 15.71 9.02
CA PHE A 212 -3.33 15.87 10.16
C PHE A 212 -3.93 14.52 10.62
N SER A 213 -4.13 13.56 9.71
CA SER A 213 -4.54 12.19 10.10
C SER A 213 -3.48 11.48 10.94
N ILE A 214 -2.19 11.63 10.58
CA ILE A 214 -1.08 11.10 11.38
C ILE A 214 -1.05 11.76 12.75
N GLU A 215 -1.10 13.09 12.79
CA GLU A 215 -1.04 13.85 14.04
C GLU A 215 -2.22 13.53 14.97
N ALA A 216 -3.44 13.51 14.44
CA ALA A 216 -4.64 13.17 15.19
C ALA A 216 -4.54 11.76 15.78
N SER A 217 -4.13 10.77 14.99
CA SER A 217 -3.99 9.39 15.47
C SER A 217 -2.90 9.27 16.54
N TYR A 218 -1.79 9.99 16.38
CA TYR A 218 -0.71 10.02 17.35
C TYR A 218 -1.13 10.69 18.66
N SER A 219 -1.83 11.82 18.58
CA SER A 219 -2.38 12.55 19.72
C SER A 219 -3.39 11.70 20.50
N GLN A 220 -4.30 11.00 19.82
CA GLN A 220 -5.27 10.10 20.46
C GLN A 220 -4.59 8.93 21.18
N ARG A 221 -3.52 8.35 20.63
CA ARG A 221 -2.74 7.28 21.30
C ARG A 221 -2.12 7.74 22.62
N ASN A 222 -1.77 9.03 22.74
CA ASN A 222 -1.15 9.61 23.92
C ASN A 222 -2.15 10.18 24.92
N GLN A 223 -3.41 10.37 24.53
CA GLN A 223 -4.51 10.62 25.44
C GLN A 223 -4.84 9.32 26.18
N LYS A 224 -4.16 9.10 27.32
CA LYS A 224 -4.59 8.10 28.30
C LYS A 224 -5.94 8.53 28.85
N TYR A 225 -7.02 8.03 28.27
CA TYR A 225 -8.33 8.13 28.91
C TYR A 225 -8.31 7.27 30.18
N LEU A 226 -8.58 7.90 31.33
CA LEU A 226 -8.94 7.25 32.59
C LEU A 226 -10.39 6.76 32.52
#